data_AF-A0A1Q9DMN8-F1
#
_entry.id   AF-A0A1Q9DMN8-F1
#
_cell.length_a   1.000
_cell.length_b   1.000
_cell.length_c   1.000
_cell.angle_alpha   90.00
_cell.angle_beta   90.00
_cell.angle_gamma   90.00
#
_symmetry.space_group_name_H-M   'P 1'
#
loop_
_entity.id
_entity.type
_entity.pdbx_description
1 polymer ?
#
loop_
_entity_poly.entity_id
_entity_poly.type
_entity_poly.pdbx_seq_one_letter_code
_entity_poly.pdbx_strand_id
1 'polypeptide(L)'
;MCPEASYLEITLSRLFNVLDLEEAATAIIVHLADFDEEWVLNTASKLNEGFTNEVLEGDLHVIHAPRDIYPLKQANVDESVRGWEEKLNGQWIKATAVKLSDFVNEKGVLLKFGDSPKRTWWRTKQNLDYTFLMWYASNMSEYYMQLEDDVHPVPSFAAFVRSALERSLIGNPWVMASFSGLGFIGKLFNNTHLPNLANFLLTFSNLASNNLTRRFPEL
;
A
#
# COMPACT_ATOMS: atom_id res chain seq x y z
N MET A 1 21.35 9.65 9.88
CA MET A 1 21.61 9.08 8.55
C MET A 1 22.00 7.63 8.76
N CYS A 2 21.02 6.72 8.65
CA CYS A 2 21.31 5.29 8.62
C CYS A 2 21.57 4.91 7.17
N PRO A 3 22.60 4.10 6.87
CA PRO A 3 22.91 3.71 5.50
C PRO A 3 21.79 2.81 4.97
N GLU A 4 21.20 3.22 3.85
CA GLU A 4 20.16 2.52 3.07
C GLU A 4 20.70 1.22 2.46
N ALA A 5 21.02 0.22 3.26
CA ALA A 5 20.89 -1.15 2.77
C ALA A 5 19.39 -1.35 2.49
N SER A 6 19.03 -1.43 1.21
CA SER A 6 17.65 -1.45 0.72
C SER A 6 16.83 -2.56 1.38
N TYR A 7 16.04 -2.21 2.38
CA TYR A 7 15.13 -3.14 3.07
C TYR A 7 14.22 -3.86 2.07
N LEU A 8 13.86 -3.17 0.98
CA LEU A 8 13.08 -3.71 -0.12
C LEU A 8 13.77 -4.88 -0.83
N GLU A 9 15.05 -4.76 -1.17
CA GLU A 9 15.79 -5.87 -1.80
C GLU A 9 15.83 -7.10 -0.89
N ILE A 10 16.08 -6.89 0.41
CA ILE A 10 16.07 -7.98 1.40
C ILE A 10 14.69 -8.63 1.48
N THR A 11 13.62 -7.82 1.51
CA THR A 11 12.24 -8.30 1.54
C THR A 11 11.93 -9.12 0.29
N LEU A 12 12.29 -8.63 -0.90
CA LEU A 12 12.07 -9.33 -2.17
C LEU A 12 12.82 -10.65 -2.24
N SER A 13 14.12 -10.67 -1.90
CA SER A 13 14.88 -11.92 -1.85
C SER A 13 14.23 -12.93 -0.91
N ARG A 14 13.70 -12.49 0.24
CA ARG A 14 13.02 -13.38 1.19
C ARG A 14 11.68 -13.88 0.65
N LEU A 15 10.92 -13.02 -0.01
CA LEU A 15 9.65 -13.40 -0.62
C LEU A 15 9.89 -14.42 -1.72
N PHE A 16 10.81 -14.18 -2.66
CA PHE A 16 11.14 -15.16 -3.71
C PHE A 16 11.67 -16.49 -3.17
N ASN A 17 12.38 -16.49 -2.04
CA ASN A 17 12.83 -17.74 -1.41
C ASN A 17 11.71 -18.53 -0.71
N VAL A 18 10.67 -17.85 -0.20
CA VAL A 18 9.58 -18.49 0.58
C VAL A 18 8.35 -18.78 -0.28
N LEU A 19 8.11 -17.94 -1.29
CA LEU A 19 7.17 -18.18 -2.36
C LEU A 19 7.89 -19.15 -3.30
N ASP A 20 7.82 -20.44 -3.00
CA ASP A 20 8.31 -21.47 -3.91
C ASP A 20 7.51 -21.37 -5.22
N LEU A 21 8.05 -20.60 -6.18
CA LEU A 21 7.39 -20.19 -7.42
C LEU A 21 7.20 -21.36 -8.39
N GLU A 22 7.92 -22.47 -8.17
CA GLU A 22 7.86 -23.65 -9.03
C GLU A 22 6.48 -24.35 -8.98
N GLU A 23 5.75 -24.24 -7.86
CA GLU A 23 4.45 -24.92 -7.70
C GLU A 23 3.23 -24.04 -8.04
N ALA A 24 3.36 -22.71 -8.01
CA ALA A 24 2.27 -21.80 -8.31
C ALA A 24 2.79 -20.51 -8.93
N ALA A 25 2.35 -20.21 -10.16
CA ALA A 25 2.64 -18.96 -10.85
C ALA A 25 2.25 -17.76 -9.98
N THR A 26 3.24 -17.13 -9.36
CA THR A 26 3.05 -16.02 -8.42
C THR A 26 3.93 -14.87 -8.87
N ALA A 27 3.31 -13.71 -9.10
CA ALA A 27 4.04 -12.49 -9.40
C ALA A 27 4.04 -11.56 -8.17
N ILE A 28 5.17 -10.89 -7.94
CA ILE A 28 5.31 -9.81 -6.96
C ILE A 28 5.21 -8.48 -7.70
N ILE A 29 4.37 -7.57 -7.18
CA ILE A 29 4.18 -6.24 -7.75
C ILE A 29 4.67 -5.20 -6.74
N VAL A 30 5.75 -4.50 -7.09
CA VAL A 30 6.36 -3.44 -6.29
C VAL A 30 5.90 -2.10 -6.82
N HIS A 31 5.15 -1.36 -6.00
CA HIS A 31 4.76 0.01 -6.29
C HIS A 31 5.76 0.99 -5.65
N LEU A 32 6.57 1.64 -6.48
CA LEU A 32 7.44 2.74 -6.08
C LEU A 32 6.61 4.01 -5.88
N ALA A 33 6.12 4.20 -4.65
CA ALA A 33 5.08 5.18 -4.36
C ALA A 33 5.60 6.61 -4.07
N ASP A 34 6.91 6.84 -4.03
CA ASP A 34 7.45 8.19 -3.79
C ASP A 34 7.22 9.11 -5.01
N PHE A 35 7.13 10.42 -4.78
CA PHE A 35 7.01 11.43 -5.85
C PHE A 35 8.37 11.98 -6.30
N ASP A 36 9.46 11.60 -5.64
CA ASP A 36 10.83 11.86 -6.09
C ASP A 36 11.17 10.97 -7.31
N GLU A 37 11.12 11.56 -8.50
CA GLU A 37 11.41 10.86 -9.76
C GLU A 37 12.84 10.31 -9.83
N GLU A 38 13.82 10.99 -9.23
CA GLU A 38 15.21 10.52 -9.21
C GLU A 38 15.33 9.27 -8.32
N TRP A 39 14.70 9.29 -7.15
CA TRP A 39 14.63 8.12 -6.28
C TRP A 39 13.93 6.94 -6.95
N VAL A 40 12.79 7.19 -7.63
CA VAL A 40 12.04 6.16 -8.35
C VAL A 40 12.90 5.53 -9.45
N LEU A 41 13.55 6.33 -10.29
CA LEU A 41 14.38 5.83 -11.38
C LEU A 41 15.59 5.05 -10.86
N ASN A 42 16.27 5.56 -9.84
CA ASN A 42 17.40 4.88 -9.22
C ASN A 42 16.99 3.55 -8.59
N THR A 43 15.84 3.51 -7.92
CA THR A 43 15.34 2.29 -7.28
C THR A 43 14.89 1.26 -8.32
N ALA A 44 14.20 1.70 -9.37
CA ALA A 44 13.80 0.83 -10.48
C ALA A 44 15.03 0.21 -11.18
N SER A 45 16.09 1.00 -11.43
CA SER A 45 17.35 0.49 -12.01
C SER A 45 17.98 -0.58 -11.12
N LYS A 46 18.09 -0.32 -9.82
CA LYS A 46 18.64 -1.29 -8.85
C LYS A 46 17.85 -2.59 -8.82
N LEU A 47 16.52 -2.51 -8.80
CA LEU A 47 15.65 -3.70 -8.81
C LEU A 47 15.78 -4.48 -10.12
N ASN A 48 15.87 -3.77 -11.26
CA ASN A 48 16.06 -4.40 -12.56
C ASN A 48 17.42 -5.11 -12.67
N GLU A 49 18.47 -4.55 -12.08
CA GLU A 49 19.80 -5.18 -12.02
C GLU A 49 19.85 -6.36 -11.04
N GLY A 50 19.18 -6.25 -9.89
CA GLY A 50 19.18 -7.28 -8.83
C GLY A 50 18.27 -8.48 -9.10
N PHE A 51 17.19 -8.29 -9.87
CA PHE A 51 16.14 -9.29 -10.14
C PHE A 51 15.82 -9.38 -11.64
N THR A 52 16.86 -9.36 -12.48
CA THR A 52 16.70 -9.28 -13.94
C THR A 52 15.85 -10.42 -14.50
N ASN A 53 16.04 -11.65 -14.01
CA ASN A 53 15.30 -12.80 -14.52
C ASN A 53 13.83 -12.72 -14.15
N GLU A 54 13.53 -12.41 -12.89
CA GLU A 54 12.18 -12.27 -12.37
C GLU A 54 11.42 -11.15 -13.10
N VAL A 55 12.10 -10.04 -13.44
CA VAL A 55 11.51 -8.97 -14.27
C VAL A 55 11.26 -9.43 -15.70
N LEU A 56 12.19 -10.16 -16.33
CA LEU A 56 12.04 -10.64 -17.70
C LEU A 56 10.96 -11.72 -17.84
N GLU A 57 10.81 -12.57 -16.82
CA GLU A 57 9.83 -13.66 -16.79
C GLU A 57 8.44 -13.19 -16.38
N GLY A 58 8.32 -11.98 -15.82
CA GLY A 58 7.06 -11.40 -15.35
C GLY A 58 6.70 -11.78 -13.91
N ASP A 59 7.62 -12.38 -13.17
CA ASP A 59 7.47 -12.71 -11.76
C ASP A 59 7.70 -11.48 -10.85
N LEU A 60 8.37 -10.44 -11.36
CA LEU A 60 8.52 -9.15 -10.69
C LEU A 60 8.05 -7.99 -11.58
N HIS A 61 7.01 -7.28 -11.13
CA HIS A 61 6.54 -6.06 -11.74
C HIS A 61 6.96 -4.86 -10.88
N VAL A 62 7.82 -3.99 -11.40
CA VAL A 62 8.18 -2.72 -10.75
C VAL A 62 7.41 -1.59 -11.42
N ILE A 63 6.46 -1.00 -10.69
CA ILE A 63 5.55 0.02 -11.22
C ILE A 63 5.66 1.32 -10.44
N HIS A 64 5.42 2.43 -11.14
CA HIS A 64 5.31 3.75 -10.55
C HIS A 64 4.04 4.43 -11.08
N ALA A 65 3.27 5.00 -10.17
CA ALA A 65 2.04 5.68 -10.52
C ALA A 65 2.31 7.16 -10.85
N PRO A 66 1.90 7.66 -12.02
CA PRO A 66 2.13 9.05 -12.39
C PRO A 66 1.52 10.04 -11.39
N ARG A 67 2.21 11.16 -11.10
CA ARG A 67 1.79 12.13 -10.08
C ARG A 67 0.38 12.70 -10.29
N ASP A 68 -0.07 12.79 -11.54
CA ASP A 68 -1.35 13.35 -11.97
C ASP A 68 -2.57 12.49 -11.60
N ILE A 69 -2.37 11.21 -11.28
CA ILE A 69 -3.45 10.33 -10.82
C ILE A 69 -3.85 10.66 -9.38
N TYR A 70 -2.93 11.22 -8.59
CA TYR A 70 -3.18 11.60 -7.22
C TYR A 70 -3.82 13.00 -7.19
N PRO A 71 -5.12 13.14 -6.88
CA PRO A 71 -5.79 14.45 -6.71
C PRO A 71 -5.31 15.23 -5.48
N LEU A 72 -4.21 14.80 -4.87
CA LEU A 72 -3.61 15.44 -3.73
C LEU A 72 -3.01 16.76 -4.20
N LYS A 73 -3.69 17.86 -3.89
CA LYS A 73 -2.99 19.15 -3.79
C LYS A 73 -1.84 18.96 -2.81
N GLN A 74 -0.68 19.59 -3.06
CA GLN A 74 0.24 19.86 -1.96
C GLN A 74 -0.61 20.58 -0.93
N ALA A 75 -0.92 19.89 0.17
CA ALA A 75 -1.54 20.58 1.27
C ALA A 75 -0.54 21.68 1.63
N ASN A 76 -0.99 22.94 1.71
CA ASN A 76 -0.32 23.89 2.58
C ASN A 76 -0.52 23.32 3.98
N VAL A 77 0.32 22.35 4.32
CA VAL A 77 0.33 21.68 5.60
C VAL A 77 0.82 22.75 6.55
N ASP A 78 -0.10 23.38 7.24
CA ASP A 78 0.28 24.17 8.39
C ASP A 78 0.91 23.20 9.41
N GLU A 79 2.24 23.22 9.47
CA GLU A 79 3.04 22.36 10.33
C GLU A 79 2.79 22.65 11.81
N SER A 80 2.09 23.73 12.15
CA SER A 80 1.67 24.05 13.51
C SER A 80 0.47 23.21 13.98
N VAL A 81 -0.36 22.69 13.06
CA VAL A 81 -1.56 21.93 13.41
C VAL A 81 -1.19 20.49 13.74
N ARG A 82 -1.45 20.08 14.98
CA ARG A 82 -1.03 18.78 15.54
C ARG A 82 -2.14 17.74 15.57
N GLY A 83 -1.75 16.48 15.45
CA GLY A 83 -2.63 15.33 15.62
C GLY A 83 -2.66 14.77 17.05
N TRP A 84 -3.53 13.80 17.31
CA TRP A 84 -3.66 13.14 18.62
C TRP A 84 -2.40 12.36 19.01
N GLU A 85 -1.73 11.80 18.01
CA GLU A 85 -0.45 11.12 18.12
C GLU A 85 0.47 11.66 17.02
N GLU A 86 1.63 12.18 17.38
CA GLU A 86 2.59 12.70 16.40
C GLU A 86 4.02 12.41 16.85
N LYS A 87 4.88 12.06 15.89
CA LYS A 87 6.29 11.76 16.16
C LYS A 87 7.11 13.04 16.01
N LEU A 88 7.71 13.50 17.11
CA LEU A 88 8.53 14.71 17.15
C LEU A 88 9.92 14.36 17.63
N ASN A 89 10.94 14.73 16.86
CA ASN A 89 12.35 14.41 17.14
C ASN A 89 12.58 12.93 17.51
N GLY A 90 11.84 12.02 16.86
CA GLY A 90 11.92 10.59 17.09
C GLY A 90 11.01 10.03 18.19
N GLN A 91 10.34 10.87 18.98
CA GLN A 91 9.47 10.44 20.10
C GLN A 91 7.99 10.61 19.77
N TRP A 92 7.18 9.63 20.16
CA TRP A 92 5.72 9.72 20.07
C TRP A 92 5.18 10.63 21.18
N ILE A 93 4.45 11.66 20.78
CA ILE A 93 3.75 12.56 21.70
C ILE A 93 2.25 12.27 21.56
N LYS A 94 1.58 12.07 22.70
CA LYS A 94 0.13 11.93 22.78
C LYS A 94 -0.46 13.20 23.39
N ALA A 95 -1.43 13.79 22.70
CA ALA A 95 -2.09 14.98 23.19
C ALA A 95 -3.13 14.59 24.27
N THR A 96 -2.83 14.84 25.55
CA THR A 96 -3.61 14.34 26.70
C THR A 96 -4.65 15.32 27.25
N ALA A 97 -4.65 16.58 26.82
CA ALA A 97 -5.50 17.64 27.35
C ALA A 97 -6.06 18.55 26.25
N VAL A 98 -6.69 17.97 25.24
CA VAL A 98 -7.07 18.69 24.01
C VAL A 98 -8.54 19.06 24.00
N LYS A 99 -8.84 20.31 23.63
CA LYS A 99 -10.20 20.83 23.49
C LYS A 99 -10.66 20.69 22.04
N LEU A 100 -11.98 20.65 21.82
CA LEU A 100 -12.57 20.58 20.47
C LEU A 100 -12.07 21.71 19.55
N SER A 101 -11.80 22.89 20.11
CA SER A 101 -11.22 24.04 19.42
C SER A 101 -9.87 23.78 18.79
N ASP A 102 -9.08 22.86 19.34
CA ASP A 102 -7.72 22.57 18.88
C ASP A 102 -7.74 21.65 17.63
N PHE A 103 -8.92 21.14 17.26
CA PHE A 103 -9.14 20.20 16.16
C PHE A 103 -10.01 20.78 15.04
N VAL A 104 -10.20 22.09 15.06
CA VAL A 104 -10.95 22.83 14.07
C VAL A 104 -9.97 23.79 13.41
N ASN A 105 -9.71 23.60 12.12
CA ASN A 105 -8.87 24.57 11.41
C ASN A 105 -9.55 25.95 11.38
N GLU A 106 -8.83 26.99 10.93
CA GLU A 106 -9.35 28.37 10.84
C GLU A 106 -10.67 28.51 10.06
N LYS A 107 -11.04 27.48 9.27
CA LYS A 107 -12.25 27.40 8.45
C LYS A 107 -13.38 26.58 9.08
N GLY A 108 -13.26 26.13 10.33
CA GLY A 108 -14.33 25.37 10.98
C GLY A 108 -14.32 23.86 10.67
N VAL A 109 -13.29 23.33 9.99
CA VAL A 109 -13.26 21.91 9.58
C VAL A 109 -12.61 21.05 10.67
N LEU A 110 -13.36 20.06 11.15
CA LEU A 110 -12.90 19.03 12.07
C LEU A 110 -11.77 18.18 11.45
N LEU A 111 -10.67 18.01 12.19
CA LEU A 111 -9.61 17.07 11.84
C LEU A 111 -10.14 15.64 11.83
N LYS A 112 -10.03 14.95 10.68
CA LYS A 112 -10.48 13.55 10.52
C LYS A 112 -9.73 12.67 11.52
N PHE A 113 -10.48 12.01 12.41
CA PHE A 113 -9.94 11.12 13.45
C PHE A 113 -8.83 11.74 14.31
N GLY A 114 -8.79 13.08 14.38
CA GLY A 114 -7.74 13.75 15.13
C GLY A 114 -6.36 13.77 14.48
N ASP A 115 -6.26 13.47 13.20
CA ASP A 115 -5.00 13.55 12.47
C ASP A 115 -4.61 14.99 12.15
N SER A 116 -3.31 15.30 12.23
CA SER A 116 -2.80 16.54 11.64
C SER A 116 -3.09 16.57 10.13
N PRO A 117 -3.12 17.75 9.49
CA PRO A 117 -3.24 17.85 8.03
C PRO A 117 -2.20 17.00 7.30
N LYS A 118 -0.97 16.93 7.84
CA LYS A 118 0.11 16.07 7.32
C LYS A 118 -0.27 14.59 7.37
N ARG A 119 -0.73 14.09 8.52
CA ARG A 119 -1.13 12.69 8.68
C ARG A 119 -2.35 12.35 7.82
N THR A 120 -3.31 13.27 7.73
CA THR A 120 -4.48 13.13 6.84
C THR A 120 -4.03 13.00 5.39
N TRP A 121 -3.10 13.84 4.94
CA TRP A 121 -2.56 13.79 3.59
C TRP A 121 -1.87 12.46 3.32
N TRP A 122 -0.99 11.99 4.20
CA TRP A 122 -0.29 10.72 4.04
C TRP A 122 -1.22 9.52 4.02
N ARG A 123 -2.25 9.48 4.88
CA ARG A 123 -3.27 8.42 4.85
C ARG A 123 -4.09 8.44 3.56
N THR A 124 -4.39 9.64 3.05
CA THR A 124 -5.10 9.78 1.78
C THR A 124 -4.23 9.28 0.62
N LYS A 125 -2.94 9.62 0.62
CA LYS A 125 -1.96 9.12 -0.34
C LYS A 125 -1.86 7.60 -0.28
N GLN A 126 -1.70 7.02 0.91
CA GLN A 126 -1.60 5.57 1.09
C GLN A 126 -2.85 4.84 0.56
N ASN A 127 -4.06 5.36 0.80
CA ASN A 127 -5.28 4.79 0.21
C ASN A 127 -5.27 4.83 -1.32
N LEU A 128 -4.74 5.91 -1.92
CA LEU A 128 -4.58 6.01 -3.38
C LEU A 128 -3.50 5.07 -3.90
N ASP A 129 -2.40 4.89 -3.15
CA ASP A 129 -1.34 3.93 -3.46
C ASP A 129 -1.89 2.50 -3.50
N TYR A 130 -2.70 2.11 -2.51
CA TYR A 130 -3.39 0.81 -2.49
C TYR A 130 -4.38 0.68 -3.65
N THR A 131 -5.16 1.73 -3.93
CA THR A 131 -6.11 1.71 -5.04
C THR A 131 -5.40 1.47 -6.37
N PHE A 132 -4.31 2.19 -6.63
CA PHE A 132 -3.54 2.05 -7.86
C PHE A 132 -2.95 0.64 -8.00
N LEU A 133 -2.37 0.11 -6.92
CA LEU A 133 -1.80 -1.24 -6.90
C LEU A 133 -2.87 -2.31 -7.12
N MET A 134 -4.02 -2.21 -6.45
CA MET A 134 -5.16 -3.12 -6.61
C MET A 134 -5.73 -3.08 -8.03
N TRP A 135 -5.82 -1.89 -8.61
CA TRP A 135 -6.22 -1.71 -9.99
C TRP A 135 -5.24 -2.39 -10.96
N TYR A 136 -3.94 -2.13 -10.81
CA TYR A 136 -2.91 -2.76 -11.66
C TYR A 136 -2.94 -4.29 -11.56
N ALA A 137 -3.12 -4.83 -10.34
CA ALA A 137 -3.18 -6.26 -10.07
C ALA A 137 -4.50 -6.94 -10.50
N SER A 138 -5.51 -6.18 -10.92
CA SER A 138 -6.80 -6.72 -11.30
C SER A 138 -6.68 -7.64 -12.52
N ASN A 139 -7.32 -8.81 -12.47
CA ASN A 139 -7.27 -9.86 -13.48
C ASN A 139 -5.88 -10.47 -13.77
N MET A 140 -4.86 -10.22 -12.92
CA MET A 140 -3.53 -10.84 -13.10
C MET A 140 -3.41 -12.23 -12.45
N SER A 141 -4.19 -12.52 -11.41
CA SER A 141 -4.16 -13.80 -10.69
C SER A 141 -5.50 -14.07 -10.01
N GLU A 142 -5.72 -15.29 -9.52
CA GLU A 142 -6.94 -15.67 -8.79
C GLU A 142 -7.04 -14.96 -7.42
N TYR A 143 -5.89 -14.73 -6.78
CA TYR A 143 -5.79 -14.14 -5.45
C TYR A 143 -4.81 -12.97 -5.44
N TYR A 144 -5.03 -12.04 -4.52
CA TYR A 144 -4.18 -10.89 -4.28
C TYR A 144 -3.85 -10.76 -2.80
N MET A 145 -2.57 -10.59 -2.45
CA MET A 145 -2.14 -10.33 -1.09
C MET A 145 -1.50 -8.95 -0.98
N GLN A 146 -2.04 -8.10 -0.11
CA GLN A 146 -1.43 -6.81 0.23
C GLN A 146 -0.27 -7.02 1.20
N LEU A 147 0.91 -6.49 0.86
CA LEU A 147 2.11 -6.47 1.70
C LEU A 147 2.67 -5.03 1.80
N GLU A 148 3.62 -4.83 2.70
CA GLU A 148 4.48 -3.63 2.80
C GLU A 148 5.93 -4.00 2.44
N ASP A 149 6.78 -3.01 2.22
CA ASP A 149 8.16 -3.16 1.74
C ASP A 149 9.13 -3.70 2.79
N ASP A 150 8.75 -3.71 4.07
CA ASP A 150 9.56 -4.13 5.21
C ASP A 150 9.06 -5.42 5.89
N VAL A 151 8.42 -6.31 5.13
CA VAL A 151 7.91 -7.58 5.67
C VAL A 151 8.96 -8.70 5.73
N HIS A 152 8.86 -9.53 6.76
CA HIS A 152 9.64 -10.76 6.87
C HIS A 152 8.71 -11.98 6.86
N PRO A 153 8.56 -12.69 5.73
CA PRO A 153 7.76 -13.90 5.69
C PRO A 153 8.39 -14.98 6.58
N VAL A 154 7.56 -15.64 7.38
CA VAL A 154 7.99 -16.81 8.15
C VAL A 154 8.19 -18.01 7.22
N PRO A 155 9.06 -18.98 7.58
CA PRO A 155 9.22 -20.20 6.80
C PRO A 155 7.87 -20.89 6.54
N SER A 156 7.70 -21.43 5.34
CA SER A 156 6.47 -22.12 4.89
C SER A 156 5.22 -21.23 4.84
N PHE A 157 5.36 -19.90 4.86
CA PHE A 157 4.22 -18.99 4.75
C PHE A 157 3.36 -19.27 3.51
N ALA A 158 3.98 -19.46 2.33
CA ALA A 158 3.27 -19.77 1.10
C ALA A 158 2.44 -21.06 1.21
N ALA A 159 3.07 -22.13 1.70
CA ALA A 159 2.41 -23.42 1.90
C ALA A 159 1.24 -23.31 2.90
N PHE A 160 1.39 -22.51 3.95
CA PHE A 160 0.31 -22.24 4.91
C PHE A 160 -0.87 -21.51 4.25
N VAL A 161 -0.60 -20.48 3.44
CA VAL A 161 -1.63 -19.74 2.70
C VAL A 161 -2.38 -20.66 1.74
N ARG A 162 -1.66 -21.45 0.93
CA ARG A 162 -2.25 -22.44 0.01
C ARG A 162 -3.14 -23.45 0.76
N SER A 163 -2.62 -24.02 1.85
CA SER A 163 -3.38 -24.95 2.69
C SER A 163 -4.62 -24.31 3.34
N ALA A 164 -4.59 -23.02 3.63
CA ALA A 164 -5.76 -22.30 4.17
C ALA A 164 -6.81 -22.05 3.08
N LEU A 165 -6.37 -21.72 1.86
CA LEU A 165 -7.25 -21.56 0.70
C LEU A 165 -8.01 -22.85 0.41
N GLU A 166 -7.30 -23.95 0.22
CA GLU A 166 -7.87 -25.26 -0.13
C GLU A 166 -8.82 -25.81 0.93
N ARG A 167 -8.48 -25.67 2.21
CA ARG A 167 -9.25 -26.28 3.29
C ARG A 167 -10.49 -25.49 3.71
N SER A 168 -10.45 -24.17 3.58
CA SER A 168 -11.41 -23.31 4.28
C SER A 168 -12.01 -22.19 3.44
N LEU A 169 -11.32 -21.72 2.40
CA LEU A 169 -11.76 -20.54 1.65
C LEU A 169 -12.39 -20.92 0.31
N ILE A 170 -11.84 -21.90 -0.40
CA ILE A 170 -12.42 -22.41 -1.63
C ILE A 170 -13.78 -23.07 -1.33
N GLY A 171 -14.80 -22.73 -2.13
CA GLY A 171 -16.16 -23.23 -1.96
C GLY A 171 -17.00 -22.53 -0.87
N ASN A 172 -16.43 -21.58 -0.14
CA ASN A 172 -17.13 -20.80 0.88
C ASN A 172 -17.19 -19.31 0.50
N PRO A 173 -18.23 -18.55 0.89
CA PRO A 173 -18.24 -17.10 0.71
C PRO A 173 -17.26 -16.42 1.68
N TRP A 174 -16.32 -15.64 1.15
CA TRP A 174 -15.40 -14.80 1.94
C TRP A 174 -14.98 -13.56 1.15
N VAL A 175 -14.60 -12.50 1.87
CA VAL A 175 -14.14 -11.23 1.27
C VAL A 175 -12.64 -11.04 1.46
N MET A 176 -12.15 -11.27 2.68
CA MET A 176 -10.74 -11.09 3.06
C MET A 176 -10.32 -12.17 4.05
N ALA A 177 -9.12 -12.73 3.86
CA ALA A 177 -8.44 -13.56 4.84
C ALA A 177 -7.21 -12.82 5.38
N SER A 178 -6.97 -12.87 6.69
CA SER A 178 -5.92 -12.10 7.35
C SER A 178 -4.81 -13.02 7.86
N PHE A 179 -3.60 -12.85 7.34
CA PHE A 179 -2.41 -13.62 7.71
C PHE A 179 -1.41 -12.81 8.55
N SER A 180 -1.72 -11.55 8.84
CA SER A 180 -1.01 -10.70 9.81
C SER A 180 -2.01 -9.94 10.69
N GLY A 181 -1.65 -9.78 11.96
CA GLY A 181 -2.39 -8.96 12.93
C GLY A 181 -2.09 -7.46 12.83
N LEU A 182 -1.11 -7.05 12.03
CA LEU A 182 -0.66 -5.67 11.90
C LEU A 182 -1.30 -4.98 10.70
N GLY A 183 -2.12 -3.96 10.97
CA GLY A 183 -2.62 -3.04 9.94
C GLY A 183 -3.27 -3.73 8.74
N PHE A 184 -2.95 -3.23 7.54
CA PHE A 184 -3.45 -3.72 6.25
C PHE A 184 -2.47 -4.65 5.53
N ILE A 185 -1.45 -5.15 6.25
CA ILE A 185 -0.46 -6.08 5.75
C ILE A 185 -1.00 -7.52 5.85
N GLY A 186 -0.62 -8.39 4.92
CA GLY A 186 -0.98 -9.81 4.92
C GLY A 186 -2.48 -10.04 4.72
N LYS A 187 -3.16 -9.14 4.00
CA LYS A 187 -4.58 -9.27 3.67
C LYS A 187 -4.70 -9.92 2.30
N LEU A 188 -5.27 -11.11 2.28
CA LEU A 188 -5.54 -11.87 1.07
C LEU A 188 -6.98 -11.60 0.63
N PHE A 189 -7.18 -11.43 -0.67
CA PHE A 189 -8.46 -11.20 -1.33
C PHE A 189 -8.59 -12.12 -2.54
N ASN A 190 -9.82 -12.52 -2.86
CA ASN A 190 -10.12 -13.02 -4.19
C ASN A 190 -10.07 -11.86 -5.20
N ASN A 191 -9.41 -12.04 -6.34
CA ASN A 191 -9.20 -10.98 -7.32
C ASN A 191 -10.52 -10.43 -7.89
N THR A 192 -11.58 -11.24 -7.93
CA THR A 192 -12.92 -10.77 -8.35
C THR A 192 -13.48 -9.65 -7.47
N HIS A 193 -12.97 -9.48 -6.24
CA HIS A 193 -13.35 -8.39 -5.34
C HIS A 193 -12.45 -7.14 -5.45
N LEU A 194 -11.26 -7.26 -6.08
CA LEU A 194 -10.27 -6.17 -6.16
C LEU A 194 -10.83 -4.89 -6.78
N PRO A 195 -11.54 -4.93 -7.94
CA PRO A 195 -12.15 -3.75 -8.54
C PRO A 195 -13.08 -2.99 -7.59
N ASN A 196 -13.97 -3.73 -6.92
CA ASN A 196 -14.92 -3.15 -5.96
C ASN A 196 -14.22 -2.61 -4.72
N LEU A 197 -13.16 -3.28 -4.25
CA LEU A 197 -12.36 -2.80 -3.13
C LEU A 197 -11.59 -1.53 -3.47
N ALA A 198 -11.00 -1.44 -4.67
CA ALA A 198 -10.34 -0.24 -5.16
C ALA A 198 -11.33 0.94 -5.24
N ASN A 199 -12.52 0.72 -5.81
CA ASN A 199 -13.60 1.71 -5.84
C ASN A 199 -14.03 2.13 -4.44
N PHE A 200 -14.17 1.18 -3.50
CA PHE A 200 -14.47 1.49 -2.11
C PHE A 200 -13.39 2.36 -1.47
N LEU A 201 -12.10 2.05 -1.65
CA LEU A 201 -10.99 2.85 -1.12
C LEU A 201 -10.98 4.28 -1.70
N LEU A 202 -11.33 4.44 -2.99
CA LEU A 202 -11.47 5.75 -3.61
C LEU A 202 -12.49 6.64 -2.91
N THR A 203 -13.58 6.09 -2.35
CA THR A 203 -14.60 6.88 -1.65
C THR A 203 -14.03 7.60 -0.42
N PHE A 204 -12.97 7.08 0.20
CA PHE A 204 -12.34 7.67 1.39
C PHE A 204 -11.27 8.71 1.08
N SER A 205 -10.88 8.86 -0.19
CA SER A 205 -9.86 9.82 -0.59
C SER A 205 -10.35 11.28 -0.55
N ASN A 206 -11.64 11.53 -0.24
CA ASN A 206 -12.32 12.85 -0.29
C ASN A 206 -12.19 13.59 -1.63
N LEU A 207 -11.61 12.91 -2.61
CA LEU A 207 -11.24 13.40 -3.90
C LEU A 207 -11.56 12.23 -4.81
N ALA A 208 -12.84 12.06 -5.13
CA ALA A 208 -13.19 11.37 -6.36
C ALA A 208 -12.47 12.14 -7.48
N SER A 209 -11.23 11.77 -7.76
CA SER A 209 -10.50 12.34 -8.87
C SER A 209 -11.21 11.79 -10.07
N ASN A 210 -11.83 12.71 -10.81
CA ASN A 210 -12.34 12.42 -12.13
C ASN A 210 -11.22 11.85 -13.04
N ASN A 211 -9.94 11.89 -12.66
CA ASN A 211 -8.83 11.38 -13.46
C ASN A 211 -8.63 9.86 -13.30
N LEU A 212 -8.69 9.30 -12.09
CA LEU A 212 -8.59 7.84 -11.88
C LEU A 212 -9.79 7.12 -12.49
N THR A 213 -11.00 7.64 -12.24
CA THR A 213 -12.24 7.09 -12.80
C THR A 213 -12.38 7.32 -14.31
N ARG A 214 -11.84 8.40 -14.89
CA ARG A 214 -11.83 8.58 -16.37
C ARG A 214 -10.80 7.71 -17.08
N ARG A 215 -9.63 7.50 -16.47
CA ARG A 215 -8.56 6.70 -17.09
C ARG A 215 -8.90 5.22 -17.06
N PHE A 216 -9.76 4.81 -16.12
CA PHE A 216 -10.21 3.43 -15.91
C PHE A 216 -11.75 3.36 -15.81
N PRO A 217 -12.48 3.56 -16.91
CA PRO A 217 -13.94 3.64 -16.91
C PRO A 217 -14.66 2.29 -16.73
N GLU A 218 -13.94 1.17 -16.82
CA GLU A 218 -14.50 -0.20 -16.79
C GLU A 218 -14.26 -0.96 -15.47
N LEU A 219 -14.07 -0.24 -14.36
CA LEU A 219 -14.24 -0.83 -13.02
C LEU A 219 -15.73 -1.10 -12.74
#